data_AF-V2XVZ9-F1
#
_entry.id   AF-V2XVZ9-F1
#
_cell.length_a   1.000
_cell.length_b   1.000
_cell.length_c   1.000
_cell.angle_alpha   90.00
_cell.angle_beta   90.00
_cell.angle_gamma   90.00
#
_symmetry.space_group_name_H-M   'P 1'
#
loop_
_entity.id
_entity.type
_entity.pdbx_description
1 polymer ?
#
loop_
_entity_poly.entity_id
_entity_poly.type
_entity_poly.pdbx_seq_one_letter_code
_entity_poly.pdbx_strand_id
1 'polypeptide(L)'
;MLLYDHLLCFDDEVALIWKARWTIPKTLYLLLRYVVPICIAIHLHRTFGSLDPTLQDELIFKFHTELSGISHAGLSDSVILVILHLWNIWERKRGFILSTLVLFILTQIAGLTCAVIVVKKFLSEP
;
A
#
# COMPACT_ATOMS: atom_id res chain seq x y z
N MET A 1 21.77 -1.01 4.34
CA MET A 1 21.74 0.38 4.85
C MET A 1 20.34 0.80 5.25
N LEU A 2 19.34 0.73 4.36
CA LEU A 2 17.97 1.19 4.66
C LEU A 2 17.27 0.42 5.81
N LEU A 3 17.47 -0.92 5.92
CA LEU A 3 16.97 -1.74 7.03
C LEU A 3 17.67 -1.46 8.37
N TYR A 4 18.96 -1.12 8.32
CA TYR A 4 19.75 -0.85 9.52
C TYR A 4 19.31 0.47 10.16
N ASP A 5 19.05 1.48 9.33
CA ASP A 5 18.50 2.75 9.77
C ASP A 5 17.06 2.60 10.31
N HIS A 6 16.27 1.69 9.71
CA HIS A 6 14.92 1.37 10.18
C HIS A 6 14.90 0.71 11.56
N LEU A 7 15.83 -0.22 11.80
CA LEU A 7 15.98 -0.89 13.09
C LEU A 7 16.48 0.07 14.17
N LEU A 8 17.33 1.04 13.81
CA LEU A 8 17.88 2.01 14.76
C LEU A 8 16.81 3.02 15.24
N CYS A 9 15.93 3.46 14.34
CA CYS A 9 14.78 4.31 14.70
C CYS A 9 13.62 3.56 15.37
N PHE A 10 13.59 2.22 15.30
CA PHE A 10 12.46 1.41 15.79
C PHE A 10 12.26 1.54 17.30
N ASP A 11 13.36 1.59 18.06
CA ASP A 11 13.29 1.64 19.53
C ASP A 11 12.64 2.95 20.02
N ASP A 12 13.06 4.08 19.45
CA ASP A 12 12.45 5.39 19.70
C ASP A 12 11.00 5.44 19.21
N GLU A 13 10.70 4.80 18.09
CA GLU A 13 9.36 4.74 17.53
C GLU A 13 8.39 3.92 18.40
N VAL A 14 8.84 2.80 18.98
CA VAL A 14 8.05 2.03 19.95
C VAL A 14 7.86 2.85 21.24
N ALA A 15 8.91 3.50 21.75
CA ALA A 15 8.82 4.29 22.96
C ALA A 15 7.87 5.50 22.83
N LEU A 16 7.92 6.24 21.71
CA LEU A 16 7.09 7.42 21.48
C LEU A 16 5.72 7.10 20.90
N ILE A 17 5.65 6.25 19.87
CA ILE A 17 4.41 5.99 19.13
C ILE A 17 3.61 4.92 19.83
N TRP A 18 4.18 3.76 20.22
CA TRP A 18 3.39 2.66 20.76
C TRP A 18 2.78 2.97 22.13
N LYS A 19 3.48 3.74 22.96
CA LYS A 19 3.03 4.16 24.30
C LYS A 19 1.95 5.25 24.28
N ALA A 20 1.81 5.99 23.18
CA ALA A 20 0.77 7.00 23.00
C ALA A 20 -0.63 6.38 22.78
N ARG A 21 -1.70 7.13 23.09
CA ARG A 21 -3.10 6.66 22.92
C ARG A 21 -3.34 6.15 21.49
N TRP A 22 -4.03 5.01 21.37
CA TRP A 22 -4.37 4.41 20.09
C TRP A 22 -5.34 5.31 19.32
N THR A 23 -4.85 5.95 18.27
CA THR A 23 -5.63 6.76 17.34
C THR A 23 -5.64 6.11 15.96
N ILE A 24 -6.75 6.24 15.23
CA ILE A 24 -6.93 5.74 13.86
C ILE A 24 -5.73 6.09 12.94
N PRO A 25 -5.19 7.32 12.92
CA PRO A 25 -4.02 7.64 12.09
C PRO A 25 -2.75 6.90 12.52
N LYS A 26 -2.56 6.62 13.82
CA LYS A 26 -1.41 5.85 14.32
C LYS A 26 -1.44 4.41 13.85
N THR A 27 -2.60 3.76 13.89
CA THR A 27 -2.73 2.37 13.42
C THR A 27 -2.51 2.26 11.92
N LEU A 28 -3.03 3.23 11.16
CA LEU A 28 -2.87 3.27 9.72
C LEU A 28 -1.40 3.55 9.33
N TYR A 29 -0.72 4.43 10.05
CA TYR A 29 0.70 4.70 9.88
C TYR A 29 1.57 3.46 10.15
N LEU A 30 1.30 2.73 11.24
CA LEU A 30 2.00 1.49 11.56
C LEU A 30 1.74 0.41 10.49
N LEU A 31 0.49 0.21 10.08
CA LEU A 31 0.19 -0.74 9.01
C LEU A 31 0.95 -0.39 7.72
N LEU A 32 0.98 0.87 7.33
CA LEU A 32 1.74 1.28 6.13
C LEU A 32 3.23 1.01 6.28
N ARG A 33 3.79 1.34 7.44
CA ARG A 33 5.22 1.25 7.67
C ARG A 33 5.74 -0.19 7.63
N TYR A 34 4.95 -1.16 8.08
CA TYR A 34 5.40 -2.55 8.13
C TYR A 34 4.84 -3.40 6.99
N VAL A 35 3.56 -3.24 6.63
CA VAL A 35 2.91 -4.10 5.62
C VAL A 35 3.43 -3.78 4.22
N VAL A 36 3.55 -2.50 3.86
CA VAL A 36 3.96 -2.09 2.51
C VAL A 36 5.36 -2.60 2.15
N PRO A 37 6.42 -2.39 2.94
CA PRO A 37 7.74 -2.91 2.60
C PRO A 37 7.83 -4.44 2.64
N ILE A 38 7.06 -5.11 3.50
CA ILE A 38 6.99 -6.59 3.49
C ILE A 38 6.34 -7.07 2.19
N CYS A 39 5.24 -6.46 1.76
CA CYS A 39 4.58 -6.79 0.50
C CYS A 39 5.49 -6.53 -0.71
N ILE A 40 6.20 -5.40 -0.74
CA ILE A 40 7.16 -5.07 -1.79
C ILE A 40 8.33 -6.08 -1.78
N ALA A 41 8.84 -6.46 -0.62
CA ALA A 41 9.92 -7.45 -0.51
C ALA A 41 9.49 -8.83 -1.02
N ILE A 42 8.28 -9.28 -0.69
CA ILE A 42 7.72 -10.54 -1.20
C ILE A 42 7.52 -10.45 -2.72
N HIS A 43 6.99 -9.33 -3.22
CA HIS A 43 6.80 -9.12 -4.66
C HIS A 43 8.15 -9.16 -5.40
N LEU A 44 9.15 -8.45 -4.88
CA LEU A 44 10.51 -8.45 -5.42
C LEU A 44 11.10 -9.87 -5.41
N HIS A 45 10.99 -10.60 -4.30
CA HIS A 45 11.51 -11.95 -4.21
C HIS A 45 10.87 -12.90 -5.21
N ARG A 46 9.56 -12.75 -5.47
CA ARG A 46 8.83 -13.54 -6.47
C ARG A 46 9.23 -13.18 -7.89
N THR A 47 9.31 -11.89 -8.22
CA THR A 47 9.65 -11.40 -9.58
C THR A 47 11.10 -11.73 -9.96
N PHE A 48 12.03 -11.68 -9.01
CA PHE A 48 13.44 -11.98 -9.26
C PHE A 48 13.82 -13.46 -8.98
N GLY A 49 13.02 -14.17 -8.20
CA GLY A 49 13.22 -15.59 -7.87
C GLY A 49 12.63 -16.57 -8.89
N SER A 50 11.75 -16.11 -9.78
CA SER A 50 11.19 -16.92 -10.88
C SER A 50 12.16 -17.02 -12.06
N LEU A 51 13.17 -17.89 -11.94
CA LEU A 51 14.06 -18.31 -13.03
C LEU A 51 13.65 -19.64 -13.67
N ASP A 52 12.69 -20.36 -13.10
CA ASP A 52 12.17 -21.62 -13.65
C ASP A 52 10.80 -21.42 -14.31
N PRO A 53 10.69 -21.53 -15.65
CA PRO A 53 9.49 -21.17 -16.41
C PRO A 53 8.43 -22.29 -16.51
N THR A 54 8.56 -23.40 -15.79
CA THR A 54 7.79 -24.64 -16.09
C THR A 54 6.81 -25.09 -15.00
N LEU A 55 6.74 -24.40 -13.87
CA LEU A 55 5.90 -24.79 -12.74
C LEU A 55 5.04 -23.60 -12.29
N GLN A 56 3.73 -23.67 -12.59
CA GLN A 56 2.59 -23.00 -11.93
C GLN A 56 1.90 -21.86 -12.73
N ASP A 57 1.05 -22.24 -13.68
CA ASP A 57 0.40 -21.33 -14.64
C ASP A 57 -0.85 -20.57 -14.14
N GLU A 58 -1.47 -20.92 -13.01
CA GLU A 58 -2.72 -20.23 -12.59
C GLU A 58 -2.68 -19.64 -11.18
N LEU A 59 -2.09 -20.37 -10.23
CA LEU A 59 -2.07 -19.95 -8.82
C LEU A 59 -1.03 -18.86 -8.57
N ILE A 60 0.13 -18.91 -9.24
CA ILE A 60 1.11 -17.81 -9.23
C ILE A 60 0.52 -16.57 -9.90
N PHE A 61 -0.16 -16.73 -11.05
CA PHE A 61 -0.70 -15.57 -11.78
C PHE A 61 -1.78 -14.85 -10.97
N LYS A 62 -2.71 -15.60 -10.35
CA LYS A 62 -3.69 -15.04 -9.42
C LYS A 62 -3.01 -14.36 -8.23
N PHE A 63 -2.08 -15.04 -7.55
CA PHE A 63 -1.37 -14.45 -6.42
C PHE A 63 -0.53 -13.22 -6.80
N HIS A 64 0.08 -13.19 -7.99
CA HIS A 64 0.85 -12.06 -8.50
C HIS A 64 -0.04 -10.86 -8.79
N THR A 65 -1.21 -11.10 -9.39
CA THR A 65 -2.21 -10.06 -9.65
C THR A 65 -2.74 -9.46 -8.35
N GLU A 66 -3.06 -10.30 -7.36
CA GLU A 66 -3.51 -9.85 -6.03
C GLU A 66 -2.41 -9.07 -5.27
N LEU A 67 -1.15 -9.52 -5.31
CA LEU A 67 -0.02 -8.81 -4.68
C LEU A 67 0.30 -7.46 -5.35
N SER A 68 0.11 -7.37 -6.67
CA SER A 68 0.28 -6.12 -7.42
C SER A 68 -0.75 -5.07 -6.97
N GLY A 69 -2.01 -5.48 -6.76
CA GLY A 69 -3.05 -4.61 -6.21
C GLY A 69 -2.72 -4.08 -4.81
N ILE A 70 -2.18 -4.94 -3.93
CA ILE A 70 -1.74 -4.55 -2.58
C ILE A 70 -0.57 -3.55 -2.62
N SER A 71 0.36 -3.73 -3.56
CA SER A 71 1.50 -2.82 -3.73
C SER A 71 1.05 -1.42 -4.21
N HIS A 72 0.03 -1.37 -5.07
CA HIS A 72 -0.57 -0.12 -5.54
C HIS A 72 -1.32 0.62 -4.43
N ALA A 73 -2.04 -0.12 -3.59
CA ALA A 73 -2.70 0.42 -2.40
C ALA A 73 -1.68 1.02 -1.41
N GLY A 74 -0.52 0.38 -1.22
CA GLY A 74 0.51 0.89 -0.32
C GLY A 74 1.08 2.27 -0.68
N LEU A 75 1.21 2.58 -1.98
CA LEU A 75 1.65 3.91 -2.45
C LEU A 75 0.57 4.97 -2.21
N SER A 76 -0.68 4.56 -2.42
CA SER A 76 -1.87 5.37 -2.23
C SER A 76 -2.07 5.78 -0.77
N ASP A 77 -1.86 4.85 0.17
CA ASP A 77 -2.16 5.10 1.57
C ASP A 77 -1.32 6.24 2.19
N SER A 78 -0.15 6.54 1.63
CA SER A 78 0.68 7.68 2.03
C SER A 78 -0.04 9.02 1.87
N VAL A 79 -0.88 9.14 0.84
CA VAL A 79 -1.71 10.33 0.56
C VAL A 79 -2.87 10.42 1.54
N ILE A 80 -3.46 9.28 1.93
CA ILE A 80 -4.52 9.24 2.95
C ILE A 80 -3.98 9.72 4.30
N LEU A 81 -2.77 9.29 4.69
CA LEU A 81 -2.12 9.73 5.92
C LEU A 81 -1.85 11.24 5.92
N VAL A 82 -1.39 11.79 4.80
CA VAL A 82 -1.18 13.23 4.64
C VAL A 82 -2.51 13.99 4.77
N ILE A 83 -3.58 13.50 4.16
CA ILE A 83 -4.92 14.12 4.26
C ILE A 83 -5.49 14.01 5.69
N LEU A 84 -5.25 12.90 6.39
CA LEU A 84 -5.62 12.71 7.81
C LEU A 84 -4.88 13.67 8.75
N HIS A 85 -3.58 13.86 8.52
CA HIS A 85 -2.80 14.86 9.26
C HIS A 85 -3.29 16.28 8.96
N LEU A 86 -3.60 16.57 7.70
CA LEU A 86 -4.17 17.86 7.29
C LEU A 86 -5.56 18.08 7.90
N TRP A 87 -6.37 17.02 8.04
CA TRP A 87 -7.67 17.07 8.71
C TRP A 87 -7.56 17.44 10.19
N ASN A 88 -6.59 16.86 10.90
CA ASN A 88 -6.35 17.17 12.31
C ASN A 88 -5.93 18.64 12.52
N ILE A 89 -5.32 19.27 11.52
CA ILE A 89 -4.92 20.69 11.56
C ILE A 89 -6.07 21.62 11.13
N TRP A 90 -6.94 21.19 10.21
CA TRP A 90 -7.98 22.02 9.60
C TRP A 90 -9.39 21.66 10.10
N GLU A 91 -9.73 22.08 11.32
CA GLU A 91 -10.93 21.63 12.04
C GLU A 91 -12.29 22.14 11.48
N ARG A 92 -12.32 22.91 10.38
CA ARG A 92 -13.44 23.85 10.14
C ARG A 92 -14.39 23.55 8.97
N LYS A 93 -14.11 22.64 8.02
CA LYS A 93 -15.06 22.29 6.93
C LYS A 93 -15.03 20.82 6.52
N ARG A 94 -15.83 19.99 7.18
CA ARG A 94 -15.94 18.53 6.96
C ARG A 94 -16.35 18.13 5.53
N GLY A 95 -17.10 18.98 4.81
CA GLY A 95 -17.60 18.67 3.46
C GLY A 95 -16.51 18.60 2.38
N PHE A 96 -15.53 19.51 2.41
CA PHE A 96 -14.44 19.53 1.43
C PHE A 96 -13.53 18.30 1.56
N ILE A 97 -13.37 17.82 2.80
CA ILE A 97 -12.53 16.68 3.16
C ILE A 97 -13.21 15.37 2.75
N LEU A 98 -14.52 15.24 2.98
CA LEU A 98 -15.27 14.09 2.50
C LEU A 98 -15.21 14.00 0.97
N SER A 99 -15.33 15.14 0.27
CA SER A 99 -15.21 15.21 -1.19
C SER A 99 -13.85 14.71 -1.69
N THR A 100 -12.75 15.16 -1.07
CA THR A 100 -11.40 14.74 -1.45
C THR A 100 -11.13 13.27 -1.13
N LEU A 101 -11.67 12.75 -0.03
CA LEU A 101 -11.54 11.33 0.35
C LEU A 101 -12.32 10.42 -0.59
N VAL A 102 -13.54 10.82 -0.98
CA VAL A 102 -14.34 10.09 -1.99
C VAL A 102 -13.66 10.12 -3.36
N LEU A 103 -13.18 11.28 -3.80
CA LEU A 103 -12.45 11.41 -5.06
C LEU A 103 -11.21 10.50 -5.07
N PHE A 104 -10.50 10.43 -3.94
CA PHE A 104 -9.34 9.58 -3.78
C PHE A 104 -9.68 8.09 -3.93
N ILE A 105 -10.70 7.61 -3.22
CA ILE A 105 -11.17 6.22 -3.33
C ILE A 105 -11.59 5.89 -4.77
N LEU A 106 -12.30 6.80 -5.43
CA LEU A 106 -12.71 6.63 -6.83
C LEU A 106 -11.49 6.50 -7.76
N THR A 107 -10.46 7.32 -7.56
CA THR A 107 -9.21 7.22 -8.34
C THR A 107 -8.50 5.88 -8.10
N GLN A 108 -8.51 5.35 -6.87
CA GLN A 108 -7.91 4.04 -6.59
C GLN A 108 -8.63 2.89 -7.26
N ILE A 109 -9.97 2.89 -7.19
CA ILE A 109 -10.79 1.86 -7.85
C ILE A 109 -10.57 1.91 -9.37
N ALA A 110 -10.52 3.12 -9.94
CA ALA A 110 -10.25 3.30 -11.37
C ALA A 110 -8.85 2.78 -11.77
N GLY A 111 -7.82 3.08 -10.98
CA GLY A 111 -6.45 2.60 -11.20
C GLY A 111 -6.35 1.07 -11.18
N LEU A 112 -6.92 0.43 -10.16
CA LEU A 112 -7.01 -1.02 -10.05
C LEU A 112 -7.75 -1.65 -11.23
N THR A 113 -8.91 -1.08 -11.59
CA THR A 113 -9.73 -1.58 -12.70
C THR A 113 -8.97 -1.49 -14.03
N CYS A 114 -8.27 -0.39 -14.28
CA CYS A 114 -7.44 -0.20 -15.47
C CYS A 114 -6.31 -1.24 -15.53
N ALA A 115 -5.58 -1.43 -14.42
CA ALA A 115 -4.50 -2.40 -14.34
C ALA A 115 -5.00 -3.83 -14.65
N VAL A 116 -6.14 -4.24 -14.09
CA VAL A 116 -6.73 -5.56 -14.35
C VAL A 116 -7.13 -5.72 -15.81
N ILE A 117 -7.74 -4.69 -16.43
CA ILE A 117 -8.13 -4.72 -17.84
C ILE A 117 -6.89 -4.87 -18.74
N VAL A 118 -5.82 -4.11 -18.47
CA VAL A 118 -4.58 -4.17 -19.24
C VAL A 118 -3.97 -5.56 -19.19
N VAL A 119 -3.85 -6.15 -17.99
CA VAL A 119 -3.33 -7.51 -17.81
C VAL A 119 -4.18 -8.54 -18.56
N LYS A 120 -5.50 -8.46 -18.46
CA LYS A 120 -6.41 -9.35 -19.20
C LYS A 120 -6.27 -9.20 -20.72
N LYS A 121 -6.05 -7.97 -21.20
CA LYS A 121 -5.87 -7.71 -22.62
C LYS A 121 -4.57 -8.32 -23.15
N PHE A 122 -3.47 -8.17 -22.42
CA PHE A 122 -2.18 -8.79 -22.77
C PHE A 122 -2.25 -10.32 -22.80
N LEU A 123 -3.04 -10.94 -21.93
CA LEU A 123 -3.24 -12.40 -21.96
C LEU A 123 -4.14 -12.89 -23.10
N SER A 124 -4.94 -11.99 -23.71
CA SER A 124 -5.91 -12.34 -24.74
C SER A 124 -5.39 -12.17 -26.16
N GLU A 125 -4.25 -11.50 -26.36
CA GLU A 125 -3.57 -11.42 -27.66
C GLU A 125 -2.61 -12.62 -27.78
N PRO A 126 -2.87 -13.58 -28.71
CA PRO A 126 -2.02 -14.75 -28.92
C PRO A 126 -0.71 -14.44 -29.65
#